data_AF-A0A932EDN6-F1
#
_entry.id   AF-A0A932EDN6-F1
#
_cell.length_a   1.000
_cell.length_b   1.000
_cell.length_c   1.000
_cell.angle_alpha   90.00
_cell.angle_beta   90.00
_cell.angle_gamma   90.00
#
_symmetry.space_group_name_H-M   'P 1'
#
loop_
_entity.id
_entity.type
_entity.pdbx_description
1 polymer ?
#
loop_
_entity_poly.entity_id
_entity_poly.type
_entity_poly.pdbx_seq_one_letter_code
_entity_poly.pdbx_strand_id
1 'polypeptide(L)'
;MNIEVAIFEGKKIRRHWDDKLEKWYFSVVDIVQVLIDQPNFTKARKYWNKLAERLRKEGSEVVTKCHQLKLQAADGKHYLTDVADVETMLRIIQSILSPNAEPFKLWLARIGKEQGRR
;
A
#
# COMPACT_ATOMS: atom_id res chain seq x y z
N MET A 1 -5.04 17.50 -1.32
CA MET A 1 -4.52 16.16 -1.02
C MET A 1 -3.06 16.14 -1.45
N ASN A 2 -2.13 16.18 -0.50
CA ASN A 2 -0.71 16.11 -0.82
C ASN A 2 -0.27 14.65 -0.77
N ILE A 3 0.36 14.17 -1.84
CA ILE A 3 0.92 12.81 -1.89
C ILE A 3 2.40 12.91 -1.58
N GLU A 4 2.79 12.22 -0.52
CA GLU A 4 4.19 12.08 -0.14
C GLU A 4 4.77 10.78 -0.67
N VAL A 5 6.10 10.71 -0.73
CA VAL A 5 6.82 9.51 -1.12
C VAL A 5 7.72 9.08 0.03
N ALA A 6 7.50 7.87 0.52
CA ALA A 6 8.44 7.16 1.38
C ALA A 6 9.31 6.23 0.54
N ILE A 7 10.48 5.85 1.07
CA ILE A 7 11.44 4.98 0.37
C ILE A 7 11.71 3.72 1.21
N PHE A 8 11.61 2.57 0.56
CA PHE A 8 12.01 1.26 1.10
C PHE A 8 12.95 0.60 0.10
N GLU A 9 14.21 0.34 0.48
CA GLU A 9 15.21 -0.31 -0.39
C GLU A 9 15.31 0.32 -1.80
N GLY A 10 15.27 1.65 -1.87
CA GLY A 10 15.30 2.39 -3.14
C GLY A 10 13.99 2.40 -3.93
N LYS A 11 12.97 1.66 -3.49
CA LYS A 11 11.61 1.66 -4.08
C LYS A 11 10.76 2.76 -3.45
N LYS A 12 10.08 3.52 -4.31
CA LYS A 12 9.20 4.63 -3.91
C LYS A 12 7.82 4.10 -3.55
N ILE A 13 7.29 4.55 -2.42
CA ILE A 13 5.96 4.18 -1.92
C ILE A 13 5.17 5.46 -1.70
N ARG A 14 4.11 5.65 -2.46
CA ARG A 14 3.21 6.80 -2.31
C ARG A 14 2.38 6.65 -1.05
N ARG A 15 2.32 7.72 -0.26
CA ARG A 15 1.53 7.80 0.97
C ARG A 15 0.81 9.13 1.10
N HIS A 16 -0.20 9.17 1.94
CA HIS A 16 -1.00 10.35 2.23
C HIS A 16 -1.34 10.39 3.72
N TRP A 17 -1.17 11.55 4.35
CA TRP A 17 -1.66 11.80 5.70
C TRP A 17 -3.09 12.32 5.63
N ASP A 18 -4.01 11.63 6.31
CA ASP A 18 -5.38 12.09 6.49
C ASP A 18 -5.49 12.82 7.84
N ASP A 19 -5.65 14.15 7.79
CA ASP A 19 -5.75 14.99 8.98
C ASP A 19 -7.02 14.73 9.82
N LYS A 20 -8.08 14.15 9.23
CA LYS A 20 -9.34 13.91 9.95
C LYS A 20 -9.29 12.61 10.74
N LEU A 21 -8.63 11.61 10.17
CA LEU A 21 -8.50 10.29 10.78
C LEU A 21 -7.19 10.13 11.54
N GLU A 22 -6.29 11.12 11.46
CA GLU A 22 -4.94 11.11 12.03
C GLU A 22 -4.17 9.83 11.65
N LYS A 23 -4.27 9.46 10.37
CA LYS A 23 -3.74 8.19 9.84
C LYS A 23 -2.99 8.38 8.54
N TRP A 24 -1.94 7.56 8.39
CA TRP A 24 -1.26 7.39 7.12
C TRP A 24 -1.94 6.34 6.27
N TYR A 25 -2.18 6.70 5.01
CA TYR A 25 -2.60 5.81 3.94
C TYR A 25 -1.45 5.55 2.97
N PHE A 26 -1.27 4.31 2.55
CA PHE A 26 -0.21 3.88 1.64
C PHE A 26 -0.80 3.26 0.39
N SER A 27 -0.18 3.48 -0.77
CA SER A 27 -0.56 2.81 -2.01
C SER A 27 -0.39 1.30 -1.88
N VAL A 28 -1.49 0.56 -2.00
CA VAL A 28 -1.48 -0.90 -1.96
C VAL A 28 -0.63 -1.46 -3.09
N VAL A 29 -0.75 -0.89 -4.28
CA VAL A 29 -0.03 -1.39 -5.47
C VAL A 29 1.48 -1.16 -5.35
N ASP A 30 1.92 -0.02 -4.82
CA ASP A 30 3.35 0.25 -4.61
C ASP A 30 3.95 -0.75 -3.60
N ILE A 31 3.21 -1.09 -2.54
CA ILE A 31 3.65 -2.07 -1.54
C ILE A 31 3.65 -3.48 -2.12
N VAL A 32 2.58 -3.88 -2.81
CA VAL A 32 2.53 -5.15 -3.54
C VAL A 32 3.72 -5.27 -4.47
N GLN A 33 4.06 -4.22 -5.20
CA GLN A 33 5.21 -4.17 -6.11
C GLN A 33 6.54 -4.49 -5.41
N VAL A 34 6.75 -3.95 -4.21
CA VAL A 34 7.90 -4.25 -3.36
C VAL A 34 7.91 -5.72 -2.95
N LEU A 35 6.77 -6.24 -2.48
CA LEU A 35 6.65 -7.59 -1.96
C LEU A 35 6.86 -8.65 -3.04
N ILE A 36 6.29 -8.48 -4.23
CA ILE A 36 6.44 -9.46 -5.32
C ILE A 36 7.69 -9.22 -6.18
N ASP A 37 8.55 -8.29 -5.75
CA ASP A 37 9.73 -7.82 -6.46
C ASP A 37 9.50 -7.60 -7.96
N GLN A 38 8.45 -6.83 -8.29
CA GLN A 38 8.12 -6.56 -9.69
C GLN A 38 8.59 -5.18 -10.15
N PRO A 39 9.40 -5.08 -11.23
CA PRO A 39 9.76 -3.78 -11.79
C PRO A 39 8.59 -3.10 -12.51
N ASN A 40 7.58 -3.87 -12.93
CA ASN A 40 6.45 -3.36 -13.70
C ASN A 40 5.22 -3.09 -12.82
N PHE A 41 4.84 -1.82 -12.70
CA PHE A 41 3.66 -1.39 -11.95
C PHE A 41 2.35 -2.06 -12.40
N THR A 42 2.14 -2.21 -13.71
CA THR A 42 0.95 -2.87 -14.27
C THR A 42 0.86 -4.34 -13.85
N LYS A 43 2.00 -5.05 -13.76
CA LYS A 43 2.04 -6.43 -13.25
C LYS A 43 1.68 -6.49 -11.76
N ALA A 44 2.22 -5.58 -10.95
CA ALA A 44 1.85 -5.46 -9.53
C ALA A 44 0.36 -5.15 -9.34
N ARG A 45 -0.20 -4.24 -10.14
CA ARG A 45 -1.65 -3.92 -10.12
C ARG A 45 -2.51 -5.14 -10.48
N LYS A 46 -2.13 -5.89 -11.52
CA LYS A 46 -2.84 -7.12 -11.92
C LYS A 46 -2.78 -8.19 -10.82
N TYR A 47 -1.63 -8.33 -10.16
CA TYR A 47 -1.48 -9.23 -9.01
C TYR A 47 -2.44 -8.82 -7.88
N TRP A 48 -2.43 -7.53 -7.50
CA TRP A 48 -3.33 -6.99 -6.48
C TRP A 48 -4.80 -7.25 -6.82
N ASN A 49 -5.23 -6.98 -8.05
CA ASN A 49 -6.63 -7.21 -8.45
C ASN A 49 -7.05 -8.68 -8.26
N LYS A 50 -6.18 -9.64 -8.63
CA LYS A 50 -6.46 -11.07 -8.43
C LYS A 50 -6.47 -11.46 -6.95
N LEU A 51 -5.54 -10.94 -6.16
CA LEU A 51 -5.51 -11.18 -4.71
C LEU A 51 -6.77 -10.61 -4.05
N ALA A 52 -7.14 -9.37 -4.39
CA ALA A 52 -8.32 -8.70 -3.89
C ALA A 52 -9.63 -9.45 -4.25
N GLU A 53 -9.72 -10.01 -5.46
CA GLU A 53 -10.83 -10.88 -5.84
C GLU A 53 -10.90 -12.14 -4.97
N ARG A 54 -9.77 -12.81 -4.75
CA ARG A 54 -9.70 -14.01 -3.90
C ARG A 54 -10.10 -13.71 -2.46
N LEU A 55 -9.54 -12.64 -1.88
CA LEU A 55 -9.85 -12.21 -0.52
C LEU A 55 -11.34 -11.91 -0.34
N ARG A 56 -11.98 -11.26 -1.31
CA ARG A 56 -13.44 -11.04 -1.28
C ARG A 56 -14.22 -12.36 -1.33
N LYS A 57 -13.79 -13.32 -2.17
CA LYS A 57 -14.43 -14.65 -2.25
C LYS A 57 -14.28 -15.45 -0.96
N GLU A 58 -13.17 -15.28 -0.24
CA GLU A 58 -12.91 -15.89 1.07
C GLU A 58 -13.62 -15.17 2.22
N GLY A 59 -14.40 -14.11 1.94
CA GLY A 59 -15.12 -13.34 2.97
C GLY A 59 -14.23 -12.37 3.76
N SER A 60 -13.01 -12.09 3.30
CA SER A 60 -12.12 -11.14 3.95
C SER A 60 -12.57 -9.70 3.71
N GLU A 61 -12.77 -8.94 4.79
CA GLU A 61 -13.10 -7.52 4.74
C GLU A 61 -11.90 -6.62 4.46
N VAL A 62 -10.67 -7.15 4.35
CA VAL A 62 -9.46 -6.33 4.20
C VAL A 62 -9.52 -5.43 2.96
N VAL A 63 -10.13 -5.94 1.88
CA VAL A 63 -10.27 -5.19 0.63
C VAL A 63 -11.35 -4.11 0.76
N THR A 64 -12.39 -4.36 1.54
CA THR A 64 -13.45 -3.38 1.85
C THR A 64 -12.91 -2.21 2.69
N LYS A 65 -11.88 -2.47 3.51
CA LYS A 65 -11.19 -1.45 4.31
C LYS A 65 -10.18 -0.62 3.52
N CYS A 66 -9.95 -0.94 2.25
CA CYS A 66 -9.16 -0.09 1.36
C CYS A 66 -9.98 1.13 0.91
N HIS A 67 -9.33 2.29 0.83
CA HIS A 67 -9.89 3.50 0.25
C HIS A 67 -9.32 3.72 -1.15
N GLN A 68 -9.91 4.63 -1.92
CA GLN A 68 -9.38 5.00 -3.24
C GLN A 68 -9.01 6.47 -3.26
N LEU A 69 -7.75 6.73 -3.60
CA LEU A 69 -7.21 8.07 -3.74
C LEU A 69 -6.69 8.29 -5.16
N LYS A 70 -6.84 9.53 -5.67
CA LYS A 70 -6.22 9.95 -6.93
C LYS A 70 -4.72 10.13 -6.70
N LEU A 71 -3.91 9.20 -7.21
CA LEU A 71 -2.45 9.27 -7.14
C LEU A 71 -1.88 9.56 -8.52
N GLN A 72 -0.86 10.43 -8.58
CA GLN A 72 -0.11 10.67 -9.80
C GLN A 72 0.74 9.43 -10.15
N ALA A 73 0.72 9.04 -11.43
CA ALA A 73 1.55 7.99 -11.99
C ALA A 73 2.77 8.57 -12.75
N ALA A 74 3.63 7.68 -13.23
CA ALA A 74 4.86 8.06 -13.94
C ALA A 74 4.61 8.86 -15.24
N ASP A 75 3.44 8.73 -15.84
CA ASP A 75 2.99 9.49 -17.02
C ASP A 75 2.47 10.90 -16.68
N GLY A 76 2.52 11.30 -15.39
CA GLY A 76 2.01 12.57 -14.90
C GLY A 76 0.50 12.62 -14.71
N LYS A 77 -0.25 11.56 -15.08
CA LYS A 77 -1.71 11.50 -14.94
C LYS A 77 -2.10 10.99 -13.56
N HIS A 78 -3.30 11.35 -13.13
CA HIS A 78 -3.85 10.92 -11.84
C HIS A 78 -4.82 9.75 -12.03
N TYR A 79 -4.63 8.68 -11.26
CA TYR A 79 -5.48 7.49 -11.30
C TYR A 79 -5.99 7.15 -9.91
N LEU A 80 -7.24 6.67 -9.82
CA LEU A 80 -7.77 6.05 -8.61
C LEU A 80 -6.94 4.81 -8.29
N THR A 81 -6.31 4.83 -7.12
CA THR A 81 -5.44 3.77 -6.63
C THR A 81 -5.92 3.37 -5.24
N ASP A 82 -6.00 2.07 -5.01
CA ASP A 82 -6.32 1.54 -3.68
C ASP A 82 -5.21 1.92 -2.70
N VAL A 83 -5.62 2.49 -1.58
CA VAL A 83 -4.76 2.84 -0.45
C VAL A 83 -5.30 2.21 0.83
N ALA A 84 -4.41 1.93 1.77
CA ALA A 84 -4.77 1.32 3.04
C ALA A 84 -3.95 1.92 4.18
N ASP A 85 -4.52 1.94 5.38
CA ASP A 85 -3.79 2.30 6.59
C ASP A 85 -2.81 1.19 7.01
N VAL A 86 -1.98 1.47 8.02
CA VAL A 86 -0.95 0.53 8.50
C VAL A 86 -1.54 -0.83 8.87
N GLU A 87 -2.63 -0.85 9.64
CA GLU A 87 -3.26 -2.08 10.12
C GLU A 87 -3.80 -2.93 8.95
N THR A 88 -4.49 -2.29 8.02
CA THR A 88 -5.03 -2.95 6.82
C THR A 88 -3.91 -3.46 5.94
N MET A 89 -2.83 -2.69 5.79
CA MET A 89 -1.65 -3.09 5.01
C MET A 89 -0.93 -4.29 5.63
N LEU A 90 -0.78 -4.36 6.95
CA LEU A 90 -0.21 -5.52 7.64
C LEU A 90 -1.00 -6.81 7.34
N ARG A 91 -2.34 -6.72 7.27
CA ARG A 91 -3.20 -7.85 6.88
C ARG A 91 -3.00 -8.24 5.41
N ILE A 92 -2.87 -7.27 4.51
CA ILE A 92 -2.58 -7.54 3.09
C ILE A 92 -1.23 -8.24 2.94
N ILE A 93 -0.20 -7.77 3.64
CA ILE A 93 1.15 -8.37 3.61
C ILE A 93 1.10 -9.84 4.05
N GLN A 94 0.30 -10.18 5.06
CA GLN A 94 0.13 -11.58 5.51
C GLN A 94 -0.45 -12.50 4.42
N SER A 95 -1.20 -11.96 3.46
CA SER A 95 -1.75 -12.73 2.34
C SER A 95 -0.78 -12.89 1.16
N ILE A 96 0.42 -12.30 1.23
CA ILE A 96 1.42 -12.32 0.15
C ILE A 96 2.66 -13.06 0.64
N LEU A 97 2.93 -14.23 0.05
CA LEU A 97 4.17 -14.97 0.28
C LEU A 97 5.34 -14.22 -0.38
N SER A 98 6.17 -13.55 0.42
CA SER A 98 7.31 -12.75 -0.05
C SER A 98 8.48 -12.80 0.94
N PRO A 99 9.72 -12.93 0.47
CA PRO A 99 10.90 -12.76 1.32
C PRO A 99 11.02 -11.33 1.88
N ASN A 100 10.42 -10.34 1.21
CA ASN A 100 10.41 -8.94 1.63
C ASN A 100 9.31 -8.64 2.66
N ALA A 101 8.40 -9.59 2.96
CA ALA A 101 7.28 -9.35 3.87
C ALA A 101 7.75 -8.95 5.27
N GLU A 102 8.72 -9.67 5.84
CA GLU A 102 9.23 -9.39 7.19
C GLU A 102 9.93 -8.02 7.29
N PRO A 103 10.95 -7.69 6.47
CA PRO A 103 11.60 -6.39 6.54
C PRO A 103 10.63 -5.24 6.25
N PHE A 104 9.66 -5.46 5.37
CA PHE A 104 8.64 -4.46 5.06
C PHE A 104 7.70 -4.19 6.24
N LYS A 105 7.25 -5.22 6.97
CA LYS A 105 6.40 -5.04 8.17
C LYS A 105 7.11 -4.19 9.22
N LEU A 106 8.39 -4.46 9.47
CA LEU A 106 9.20 -3.69 10.42
C LEU A 106 9.34 -2.22 10.00
N TRP A 107 9.64 -2.00 8.73
CA TRP A 107 9.71 -0.64 8.17
C TRP A 107 8.37 0.09 8.29
N LEU A 108 7.27 -0.55 7.91
CA LEU A 108 5.93 0.03 7.95
C LEU A 108 5.53 0.40 9.39
N ALA A 109 5.82 -0.45 10.36
CA ALA A 109 5.57 -0.19 11.77
C ALA A 109 6.39 1.01 12.30
N ARG A 110 7.62 1.18 11.84
CA ARG A 110 8.48 2.33 12.20
C ARG A 110 7.92 3.64 11.65
N ILE A 111 7.67 3.70 10.34
CA ILE A 111 7.22 4.95 9.71
C ILE A 111 5.79 5.34 10.08
N GLY A 112 4.95 4.36 10.45
CA GLY A 112 3.61 4.61 10.99
C GLY A 112 3.63 5.22 12.38
N LYS A 113 4.63 4.87 13.22
CA LYS A 113 4.78 5.40 14.59
C LYS A 113 5.51 6.74 14.65
N GLU A 114 6.54 6.94 13.82
CA GLU A 114 7.37 8.16 13.86
C GLU A 114 6.59 9.45 13.52
N GLN A 115 5.44 9.34 12.85
CA GLN A 115 4.73 10.48 12.28
C GLN A 115 3.42 10.84 12.99
N GLY A 116 2.94 10.00 13.92
CA GLY A 116 1.84 10.35 14.85
C GLY A 116 2.30 11.20 16.05
N ARG A 117 3.51 11.79 15.96
CA ARG A 117 4.17 12.59 17.01
C ARG A 117 4.51 14.02 16.56
N ARG A 118 3.80 14.55 15.56
CA ARG A 118 3.89 15.97 15.21
C ARG A 118 2.75 16.74 15.82
#